data_AF-A0A9W6YMI3-F1
#
_entry.id   AF-A0A9W6YMI3-F1
#
_cell.length_a   1.000
_cell.length_b   1.000
_cell.length_c   1.000
_cell.angle_alpha   90.00
_cell.angle_beta   90.00
_cell.angle_gamma   90.00
#
_symmetry.space_group_name_H-M   'P 1'
#
loop_
_entity.id
_entity.type
_entity.pdbx_description
1 polymer ?
#
loop_
_entity_poly.entity_id
_entity_poly.type
_entity_poly.pdbx_seq_one_letter_code
_entity_poly.pdbx_strand_id
1 'polypeptide(L)'
;MRLTVKSLEELDSSGTLVDGKSVSDFNTNSNSWAALSTTQVDGVNISSTSFLADLVVGEAKVAFNLTASIADGNVTLSYGSQTLTVPAGALKFTVDITGWTFADATNTLALSVALDAKGPKGKALGKPTKKAKDKSSKSSIDRIDMGDSMFMDAPTIVIIDEKEVNVINSTVVASGSSVAFQWVFPSFTTSLHYDPVLGEDSTTSSSADSAGSASTASSTTTTTTSTASVMSFSGIAAGALAAIAFSLF
;
A
#
# COMPACT_ATOMS: atom_id res chain seq x y z
N MET A 1 -5.02 10.59 -0.47
CA MET A 1 -4.26 9.53 -1.14
C MET A 1 -5.26 8.59 -1.76
N ARG A 2 -5.09 8.24 -3.03
CA ARG A 2 -5.92 7.31 -3.78
C ARG A 2 -5.03 6.21 -4.33
N LEU A 3 -5.31 4.97 -3.94
CA LEU A 3 -4.73 3.77 -4.53
C LEU A 3 -5.66 3.33 -5.66
N THR A 4 -5.12 2.84 -6.78
CA THR A 4 -5.95 2.33 -7.87
C THR A 4 -5.26 1.13 -8.47
N VAL A 5 -5.93 -0.02 -8.46
CA VAL A 5 -5.45 -1.20 -9.17
C VAL A 5 -5.68 -0.97 -10.66
N LYS A 6 -4.61 -0.97 -11.44
CA LYS A 6 -4.66 -0.66 -12.87
C LYS A 6 -4.84 -1.91 -13.71
N SER A 7 -4.11 -2.97 -13.37
CA SER A 7 -4.27 -4.23 -14.07
C SER A 7 -3.75 -5.43 -13.28
N LEU A 8 -4.33 -6.58 -13.61
CA LEU A 8 -3.77 -7.90 -13.43
C LEU A 8 -3.57 -8.52 -14.81
N GLU A 9 -2.35 -8.93 -15.13
CA GLU A 9 -1.97 -9.39 -16.46
C GLU A 9 -1.12 -10.65 -16.35
N GLU A 10 -1.51 -11.72 -17.03
CA GLU A 10 -0.65 -12.88 -17.19
C GLU A 10 0.38 -12.60 -18.29
N LEU A 11 1.65 -12.76 -17.95
CA LEU A 11 2.76 -12.61 -18.88
C LEU A 11 3.40 -13.97 -19.14
N ASP A 12 3.70 -14.25 -20.40
CA ASP A 12 4.44 -15.46 -20.78
C ASP A 12 5.92 -15.39 -20.36
N SER A 13 6.66 -16.46 -20.63
CA SER A 13 8.10 -16.54 -20.33
C SER A 13 8.97 -15.47 -21.01
N SER A 14 8.46 -14.77 -22.04
CA SER A 14 9.11 -13.65 -22.71
C SER A 14 8.73 -12.28 -22.12
N GLY A 15 7.79 -12.25 -21.16
CA GLY A 15 7.21 -11.03 -20.61
C GLY A 15 6.11 -10.43 -21.50
N THR A 16 5.55 -11.20 -22.43
CA THR A 16 4.48 -10.77 -23.33
C THR A 16 3.12 -11.11 -22.73
N LEU A 17 2.14 -10.23 -22.91
CA LEU A 17 0.77 -10.44 -22.44
C LEU A 17 0.14 -11.69 -23.09
N VAL A 18 -0.43 -12.57 -22.26
CA VAL A 18 -1.21 -13.72 -22.72
C VAL A 18 -2.63 -13.28 -23.07
N ASP A 19 -3.10 -13.63 -24.28
CA ASP A 19 -4.41 -13.21 -24.77
C ASP A 19 -5.56 -13.71 -23.88
N GLY A 20 -6.53 -12.82 -23.63
CA GLY A 20 -7.66 -13.09 -22.73
C GLY A 20 -7.31 -13.30 -21.25
N LYS A 21 -6.04 -13.15 -20.85
CA LYS A 21 -5.57 -13.33 -19.47
C LYS A 21 -5.19 -12.00 -18.80
N SER A 22 -6.10 -11.04 -18.90
CA SER A 22 -5.93 -9.73 -18.28
C SER A 22 -7.23 -9.17 -17.70
N VAL A 23 -7.06 -8.33 -16.69
CA VAL A 23 -8.14 -7.54 -16.07
C VAL A 23 -7.62 -6.13 -15.90
N SER A 24 -8.34 -5.16 -16.45
CA SER A 24 -8.07 -3.72 -16.27
C SER A 24 -9.31 -2.95 -15.80
N ASP A 25 -10.48 -3.59 -15.84
CA ASP A 25 -11.71 -3.10 -15.25
C ASP A 25 -12.10 -4.02 -14.09
N PHE A 26 -12.07 -3.46 -12.89
CA PHE A 26 -12.42 -4.15 -11.65
C PHE A 26 -13.86 -3.86 -11.23
N ASN A 27 -14.58 -3.01 -11.97
CA ASN A 27 -15.98 -2.69 -11.72
C ASN A 27 -16.89 -3.78 -12.31
N THR A 28 -16.84 -4.98 -11.72
CA THR A 28 -17.66 -6.11 -12.14
C THR A 28 -19.06 -6.06 -11.51
N ASN A 29 -20.04 -6.74 -12.12
CA ASN A 29 -21.42 -6.84 -11.58
C ASN A 29 -21.50 -7.61 -10.23
N SER A 30 -20.38 -8.20 -9.79
CA SER A 30 -20.24 -9.00 -8.56
C SER A 30 -19.13 -8.43 -7.70
N ASN A 31 -19.15 -7.12 -7.48
CA ASN A 31 -18.31 -6.45 -6.51
C ASN A 31 -19.07 -6.06 -5.24
N SER A 32 -18.37 -6.01 -4.12
CA SER A 32 -18.92 -5.55 -2.85
C SER A 32 -17.83 -4.97 -1.96
N TRP A 33 -18.25 -4.11 -1.05
CA TRP A 33 -17.41 -3.61 0.03
C TRP A 33 -17.75 -4.33 1.33
N ALA A 34 -16.74 -4.90 1.96
CA ALA A 34 -16.88 -5.39 3.32
C ALA A 34 -17.09 -4.21 4.28
N ALA A 35 -17.89 -4.43 5.32
CA ALA A 35 -18.08 -3.47 6.39
C ALA A 35 -16.73 -3.07 7.00
N LEU A 36 -16.63 -1.82 7.45
CA LEU A 36 -15.47 -1.37 8.23
C LEU A 36 -15.32 -2.25 9.47
N SER A 37 -14.11 -2.74 9.69
CA SER A 37 -13.75 -3.52 10.87
C SER A 37 -12.53 -2.91 11.55
N THR A 38 -12.45 -3.05 12.87
CA THR A 38 -11.29 -2.63 13.65
C THR A 38 -10.75 -3.82 14.41
N THR A 39 -9.46 -4.09 14.26
CA THR A 39 -8.72 -5.07 15.05
C THR A 39 -7.67 -4.36 15.89
N GLN A 40 -7.13 -5.04 16.91
CA GLN A 40 -6.05 -4.50 17.73
C GLN A 40 -4.84 -5.41 17.63
N VAL A 41 -3.68 -4.84 17.34
CA VAL A 41 -2.37 -5.52 17.31
C VAL A 41 -1.42 -4.73 18.20
N ASP A 42 -0.85 -5.38 19.21
CA ASP A 42 0.06 -4.75 20.18
C ASP A 42 -0.47 -3.44 20.79
N GLY A 43 -1.78 -3.37 21.03
CA GLY A 43 -2.46 -2.19 21.59
C GLY A 43 -2.80 -1.09 20.57
N VAL A 44 -2.37 -1.21 19.31
CA VAL A 44 -2.67 -0.29 18.21
C VAL A 44 -3.93 -0.74 17.49
N ASN A 45 -4.89 0.16 17.27
CA ASN A 45 -6.08 -0.17 16.49
C ASN A 45 -5.75 -0.07 15.00
N ILE A 46 -6.18 -1.07 14.24
CA ILE A 46 -6.07 -1.12 12.79
C ILE A 46 -7.49 -1.15 12.25
N SER A 47 -7.87 -0.10 11.54
CA SER A 47 -9.16 -0.02 10.87
C SER A 47 -9.01 -0.44 9.41
N SER A 48 -9.89 -1.33 8.95
CA SER A 48 -9.79 -1.97 7.64
C SER A 48 -11.13 -2.07 6.93
N THR A 49 -11.08 -2.09 5.60
CA THR A 49 -12.20 -2.45 4.72
C THR A 49 -11.65 -3.17 3.49
N SER A 50 -12.49 -3.98 2.86
CA SER A 50 -12.09 -4.84 1.75
C SER A 50 -13.00 -4.61 0.55
N PHE A 51 -12.40 -4.40 -0.62
CA PHE A 51 -13.08 -4.55 -1.89
C PHE A 51 -13.00 -6.01 -2.32
N LEU A 52 -14.15 -6.62 -2.55
CA LEU A 52 -14.28 -8.01 -2.99
C LEU A 52 -14.87 -8.01 -4.40
N ALA A 53 -14.22 -8.71 -5.33
CA ALA A 53 -14.73 -8.87 -6.69
C ALA A 53 -14.48 -10.27 -7.23
N ASP A 54 -15.47 -10.81 -7.94
CA ASP A 54 -15.25 -11.93 -8.85
C ASP A 54 -14.89 -11.37 -10.23
N LEU A 55 -13.64 -11.56 -10.63
CA LEU A 55 -13.11 -11.17 -11.93
C LEU A 55 -13.32 -12.29 -12.94
N VAL A 56 -13.52 -11.92 -14.21
CA VAL A 56 -13.60 -12.87 -15.33
C VAL A 56 -12.31 -12.82 -16.12
N VAL A 57 -11.60 -13.93 -16.20
CA VAL A 57 -10.30 -14.06 -16.89
C VAL A 57 -10.37 -15.21 -17.87
N GLY A 58 -10.61 -14.89 -19.14
CA GLY A 58 -11.05 -15.88 -20.14
C GLY A 58 -12.37 -16.52 -19.69
N GLU A 59 -12.35 -17.84 -19.52
CA GLU A 59 -13.50 -18.62 -19.02
C GLU A 59 -13.51 -18.80 -17.49
N ALA A 60 -12.44 -18.41 -16.80
CA ALA A 60 -12.28 -18.62 -15.36
C ALA A 60 -12.89 -17.46 -14.56
N LYS A 61 -13.41 -17.80 -13.37
CA LYS A 61 -13.73 -16.82 -12.32
C LYS A 61 -12.59 -16.77 -11.32
N VAL A 62 -12.10 -15.57 -11.06
CA VAL A 62 -10.99 -15.30 -10.13
C VAL A 62 -11.54 -14.45 -9.00
N ALA A 63 -11.42 -14.92 -7.75
CA ALA A 63 -11.79 -14.10 -6.61
C ALA A 63 -10.61 -13.18 -6.25
N PHE A 64 -10.91 -11.88 -6.23
CA PHE A 64 -9.98 -10.80 -5.94
C PHE A 64 -10.44 -10.06 -4.69
N ASN A 65 -9.51 -9.87 -3.74
CA ASN A 65 -9.73 -9.08 -2.55
C ASN A 65 -8.62 -8.04 -2.42
N LEU A 66 -9.00 -6.77 -2.30
CA LEU A 66 -8.12 -5.68 -1.92
C LEU A 66 -8.55 -5.15 -0.56
N THR A 67 -7.75 -5.43 0.47
CA THR A 67 -8.00 -4.92 1.81
C THR A 67 -7.14 -3.69 2.09
N ALA A 68 -7.77 -2.56 2.39
CA ALA A 68 -7.10 -1.35 2.84
C ALA A 68 -7.16 -1.28 4.37
N SER A 69 -6.02 -1.03 5.01
CA SER A 69 -5.87 -0.97 6.46
C SER A 69 -5.08 0.29 6.88
N ILE A 70 -5.52 0.95 7.94
CA ILE A 70 -4.84 2.12 8.52
C ILE A 70 -4.67 1.89 10.02
N ALA A 71 -3.44 1.99 10.50
CA ALA A 71 -3.10 1.91 11.92
C ALA A 71 -3.22 3.29 12.59
N ASP A 72 -3.79 3.36 13.79
CA ASP A 72 -3.89 4.60 14.58
C ASP A 72 -2.61 4.93 15.37
N GLY A 73 -1.64 4.03 15.34
CA GLY A 73 -0.32 4.13 15.95
C GLY A 73 0.73 3.38 15.13
N ASN A 74 2.01 3.55 15.48
CA ASN A 74 3.09 2.79 14.85
C ASN A 74 3.00 1.31 15.28
N VAL A 75 2.99 0.39 14.33
CA VAL A 75 2.92 -1.05 14.59
C VAL A 75 3.87 -1.81 13.68
N THR A 76 4.43 -2.92 14.17
CA THR A 76 5.22 -3.84 13.36
C THR A 76 4.41 -5.11 13.13
N LEU A 77 4.19 -5.47 11.87
CA LEU A 77 3.41 -6.64 11.49
C LEU A 77 4.30 -7.70 10.86
N SER A 78 4.07 -8.96 11.20
CA SER A 78 4.73 -10.08 10.53
C SER A 78 4.13 -10.33 9.16
N TYR A 79 4.97 -10.68 8.20
CA TYR A 79 4.59 -11.09 6.86
C TYR A 79 5.54 -12.19 6.38
N GLY A 80 5.12 -13.45 6.56
CA GLY A 80 6.02 -14.61 6.45
C GLY A 80 7.24 -14.46 7.37
N SER A 81 8.42 -14.66 6.82
CA SER A 81 9.72 -14.46 7.47
C SER A 81 10.13 -12.98 7.61
N GLN A 82 9.34 -12.05 7.08
CA GLN A 82 9.61 -10.61 7.13
C GLN A 82 8.79 -9.90 8.21
N THR A 83 9.23 -8.69 8.56
CA THR A 83 8.46 -7.77 9.42
C THR A 83 8.31 -6.43 8.71
N LEU A 84 7.08 -5.92 8.69
CA LEU A 84 6.70 -4.66 8.07
C LEU A 84 6.40 -3.63 9.16
N THR A 85 7.15 -2.53 9.17
CA THR A 85 6.81 -1.38 10.00
C THR A 85 5.71 -0.58 9.32
N VAL A 86 4.56 -0.43 9.98
CA VAL A 86 3.44 0.39 9.55
C VAL A 86 3.37 1.62 10.45
N PRO A 87 3.80 2.80 9.96
CA PRO A 87 3.62 4.04 10.70
C PRO A 87 2.16 4.37 10.94
N ALA A 88 1.86 5.13 12.00
CA ALA A 88 0.54 5.68 12.25
C ALA A 88 0.04 6.46 11.02
N GLY A 89 -1.18 6.19 10.58
CA GLY A 89 -1.79 6.82 9.41
C GLY A 89 -1.28 6.31 8.05
N ALA A 90 -0.30 5.39 8.01
CA ALA A 90 0.12 4.75 6.78
C ALA A 90 -0.99 3.83 6.24
N LEU A 91 -1.09 3.76 4.91
CA LEU A 91 -1.97 2.83 4.22
C LEU A 91 -1.23 1.52 4.00
N LYS A 92 -1.65 0.47 4.71
CA LYS A 92 -1.31 -0.89 4.33
C LYS A 92 -2.39 -1.41 3.39
N PHE A 93 -2.00 -2.00 2.27
CA PHE A 93 -2.97 -2.64 1.39
C PHE A 93 -2.55 -4.08 1.09
N THR A 94 -3.52 -4.97 1.20
CA THR A 94 -3.33 -6.41 1.02
C THR A 94 -4.08 -6.84 -0.22
N VAL A 95 -3.41 -7.59 -1.09
CA VAL A 95 -3.97 -8.16 -2.30
C VAL A 95 -4.01 -9.67 -2.14
N ASP A 96 -5.23 -10.22 -2.18
CA ASP A 96 -5.44 -11.66 -2.29
C ASP A 96 -6.06 -11.99 -3.64
N ILE A 97 -5.52 -13.02 -4.30
CA ILE A 97 -6.01 -13.52 -5.58
C ILE A 97 -6.14 -15.02 -5.47
N THR A 98 -7.31 -15.56 -5.82
CA THR A 98 -7.57 -17.00 -5.80
C THR A 98 -8.21 -17.47 -7.09
N GLY A 99 -7.86 -18.68 -7.53
CA GLY A 99 -8.43 -19.30 -8.73
C GLY A 99 -7.89 -18.75 -10.06
N TRP A 100 -6.77 -18.00 -10.06
CA TRP A 100 -6.12 -17.62 -11.32
C TRP A 100 -5.65 -18.85 -12.07
N THR A 101 -6.23 -19.11 -13.23
CA THR A 101 -5.89 -20.28 -14.05
C THR A 101 -4.90 -19.87 -15.13
N PHE A 102 -3.61 -20.11 -14.87
CA PHE A 102 -2.54 -19.81 -15.83
C PHE A 102 -2.68 -20.65 -17.10
N ALA A 103 -2.35 -20.05 -18.25
CA ALA A 103 -2.27 -20.75 -19.53
C ALA A 103 -1.07 -21.72 -19.58
N ASP A 104 0.03 -21.37 -18.93
CA ASP A 104 1.23 -22.21 -18.77
C ASP A 104 1.85 -22.03 -17.39
N ALA A 105 2.44 -23.08 -16.83
CA ALA A 105 3.06 -23.05 -15.50
C ALA A 105 4.31 -22.14 -15.42
N THR A 106 4.92 -21.80 -16.55
CA THR A 106 6.05 -20.87 -16.64
C THR A 106 5.64 -19.41 -16.74
N ASN A 107 4.35 -19.13 -16.92
CA ASN A 107 3.84 -17.77 -16.97
C ASN A 107 3.90 -17.11 -15.58
N THR A 108 3.71 -15.79 -15.58
CA THR A 108 3.78 -14.96 -14.38
C THR A 108 2.58 -14.05 -14.29
N LEU A 109 2.28 -13.54 -13.10
CA LEU A 109 1.20 -12.57 -12.89
C LEU A 109 1.78 -11.20 -12.57
N ALA A 110 1.49 -10.22 -13.41
CA ALA A 110 1.82 -8.83 -13.18
C ALA A 110 0.65 -8.09 -12.53
N LEU A 111 0.90 -7.47 -11.38
CA LEU A 111 -0.01 -6.56 -10.69
C LEU A 111 0.50 -5.14 -10.87
N SER A 112 -0.29 -4.28 -11.50
CA SER A 112 0.01 -2.86 -11.67
C SER A 112 -0.91 -2.01 -10.80
N VAL A 113 -0.33 -1.14 -9.97
CA VAL A 113 -1.07 -0.25 -9.08
C VAL A 113 -0.61 1.18 -9.28
N ALA A 114 -1.54 2.09 -9.51
CA ALA A 114 -1.29 3.52 -9.52
C ALA A 114 -1.57 4.14 -8.16
N LEU A 115 -0.76 5.15 -7.85
CA LEU A 115 -0.91 5.96 -6.65
C LEU A 115 -1.13 7.39 -7.06
N ASP A 116 -2.35 7.88 -6.85
CA ASP A 116 -2.67 9.29 -6.92
C ASP A 116 -2.68 9.85 -5.49
N ALA A 117 -1.49 10.22 -5.02
CA ALA A 117 -1.37 11.00 -3.81
C ALA A 117 -0.98 12.43 -4.15
N LYS A 118 -1.42 13.35 -3.29
CA LYS A 118 -0.80 14.65 -3.15
C LYS A 118 0.00 14.58 -1.87
N GLY A 119 1.28 14.94 -1.92
CA GLY A 119 2.07 14.96 -0.70
C GLY A 119 1.64 16.10 0.23
N PRO A 120 2.31 16.29 1.38
CA PRO A 120 1.86 17.14 2.49
C PRO A 120 1.55 18.60 2.14
N LYS A 121 1.98 19.07 0.96
CA LYS A 121 1.74 20.42 0.44
C LYS A 121 0.80 20.48 -0.76
N GLY A 122 0.03 19.42 -1.02
CA GLY A 122 -0.88 19.36 -2.16
C GLY A 122 -0.18 19.18 -3.52
N LYS A 123 1.15 18.98 -3.52
CA LYS A 123 1.94 18.79 -4.74
C LYS A 123 1.75 17.37 -5.27
N ALA A 124 1.75 17.23 -6.59
CA ALA A 124 1.80 15.92 -7.23
C ALA A 124 3.07 15.18 -6.77
N LEU A 125 2.95 13.87 -6.57
CA LEU A 125 4.08 13.02 -6.28
C LEU A 125 5.16 13.12 -7.38
N GLY A 126 6.41 12.87 -6.97
CA GLY A 126 7.50 12.70 -7.91
C GLY A 126 7.33 11.40 -8.72
N LYS A 127 8.17 11.20 -9.74
CA LYS A 127 8.27 9.87 -10.36
C LYS A 127 8.82 8.91 -9.30
N PRO A 128 8.13 7.79 -9.01
CA PRO A 128 8.64 6.80 -8.07
C PRO A 128 10.04 6.33 -8.46
N THR A 129 10.93 6.23 -7.48
CA THR A 129 12.28 5.70 -7.69
C THR A 129 12.58 4.66 -6.62
N LYS A 130 13.06 3.49 -7.05
CA LYS A 130 13.53 2.47 -6.12
C LYS A 130 14.79 3.00 -5.44
N LYS A 131 14.77 3.12 -4.10
CA LYS A 131 16.01 3.48 -3.38
C LYS A 131 17.00 2.34 -3.55
N ALA A 132 18.27 2.68 -3.79
CA ALA A 132 19.32 1.68 -3.85
C ALA A 132 19.33 0.91 -2.51
N LYS A 133 19.31 -0.43 -2.57
CA LYS A 133 19.50 -1.23 -1.36
C LYS A 133 20.86 -0.88 -0.79
N ASP A 134 20.88 -0.46 0.47
CA ASP A 134 22.14 -0.31 1.18
C ASP A 134 22.82 -1.68 1.18
N LYS A 135 24.08 -1.75 0.73
CA LYS A 135 24.81 -3.03 0.60
C LYS A 135 25.01 -3.73 1.95
N SER A 136 24.79 -3.02 3.05
CA SER A 136 24.77 -3.51 4.43
C SER A 136 23.38 -3.95 4.90
N SER A 137 22.31 -3.50 4.24
CA SER A 137 20.93 -3.85 4.60
C SER A 137 20.58 -5.19 3.96
N LYS A 138 20.42 -6.22 4.79
CA LYS A 138 19.74 -7.46 4.42
C LYS A 138 18.22 -7.25 4.35
N SER A 139 17.76 -6.03 4.04
CA SER A 139 16.33 -5.71 4.08
C SER A 139 15.61 -6.56 3.04
N SER A 140 14.74 -7.43 3.53
CA SER A 140 13.81 -8.24 2.74
C SER A 140 12.67 -7.39 2.15
N ILE A 141 12.70 -6.08 2.38
CA ILE A 141 11.71 -5.12 1.90
C ILE A 141 12.40 -4.13 0.95
N ASP A 142 11.80 -3.93 -0.22
CA ASP A 142 12.16 -2.85 -1.15
C ASP A 142 11.48 -1.56 -0.70
N ARG A 143 12.27 -0.50 -0.44
CA ARG A 143 11.73 0.85 -0.22
C ARG A 143 11.73 1.66 -1.52
N ILE A 144 10.56 2.12 -1.91
CA ILE A 144 10.32 2.96 -3.07
C ILE A 144 10.07 4.39 -2.59
N ASP A 145 10.87 5.33 -3.08
CA ASP A 145 10.62 6.76 -2.88
C ASP A 145 9.52 7.21 -3.83
N MET A 146 8.41 7.68 -3.29
CA MET A 146 7.27 8.17 -4.05
C MET A 146 7.33 9.71 -4.23
N GLY A 147 8.35 10.37 -3.67
CA GLY A 147 8.51 11.83 -3.66
C GLY A 147 7.66 12.53 -2.60
N ASP A 148 7.97 13.80 -2.32
CA ASP A 148 7.28 14.64 -1.32
C ASP A 148 7.12 13.94 0.06
N SER A 149 8.20 13.29 0.52
CA SER A 149 8.27 12.49 1.75
C SER A 149 7.39 11.24 1.78
N MET A 150 6.78 10.83 0.67
CA MET A 150 6.03 9.58 0.60
C MET A 150 6.96 8.41 0.27
N PHE A 151 6.72 7.25 0.87
CA PHE A 151 7.43 6.01 0.57
C PHE A 151 6.47 4.83 0.46
N MET A 152 6.86 3.83 -0.33
CA MET A 152 6.22 2.52 -0.32
C MET A 152 7.23 1.46 0.08
N ASP A 153 6.91 0.70 1.12
CA ASP A 153 7.62 -0.49 1.53
C ASP A 153 6.93 -1.71 0.93
N ALA A 154 7.62 -2.36 0.00
CA ALA A 154 7.15 -3.51 -0.73
C ALA A 154 7.93 -4.76 -0.30
N PRO A 155 7.28 -5.77 0.30
CA PRO A 155 7.94 -7.05 0.61
C PRO A 155 8.58 -7.66 -0.65
N THR A 156 9.79 -8.21 -0.54
CA THR A 156 10.42 -8.93 -1.66
C THR A 156 9.94 -10.37 -1.78
N ILE A 157 9.08 -10.82 -0.87
CA ILE A 157 8.42 -12.13 -0.95
C ILE A 157 6.92 -11.95 -1.17
N VAL A 158 6.31 -12.95 -1.78
CA VAL A 158 4.87 -13.14 -1.91
C VAL A 158 4.53 -14.50 -1.27
N ILE A 159 3.36 -14.60 -0.65
CA ILE A 159 2.87 -15.88 -0.15
C ILE A 159 2.01 -16.51 -1.24
N ILE A 160 2.54 -17.55 -1.88
CA ILE A 160 1.89 -18.32 -2.94
C ILE A 160 1.62 -19.72 -2.41
N ASP A 161 0.37 -20.18 -2.48
CA ASP A 161 -0.03 -21.52 -2.05
C ASP A 161 0.54 -21.88 -0.66
N GLU A 162 0.39 -20.93 0.30
CA GLU A 162 0.88 -20.99 1.68
C GLU A 162 2.41 -21.04 1.85
N LYS A 163 3.17 -20.75 0.78
CA LYS A 163 4.64 -20.75 0.79
C LYS A 163 5.21 -19.40 0.43
N GLU A 164 6.31 -19.06 1.08
CA GLU A 164 7.08 -17.86 0.75
C GLU A 164 7.89 -18.08 -0.54
N VAL A 165 7.66 -17.21 -1.52
CA VAL A 165 8.39 -17.19 -2.77
C VAL A 165 8.85 -15.76 -3.06
N ASN A 166 9.99 -15.59 -3.73
CA ASN A 166 10.44 -14.26 -4.10
C ASN A 166 9.54 -13.65 -5.18
N VAL A 167 9.26 -12.35 -5.05
CA VAL A 167 8.74 -11.54 -6.15
C VAL A 167 9.77 -11.55 -7.28
N ILE A 168 9.34 -11.88 -8.50
CA ILE A 168 10.24 -12.02 -9.66
C ILE A 168 10.81 -10.65 -10.06
N ASN A 169 9.95 -9.64 -10.11
CA ASN A 169 10.34 -8.29 -10.47
C ASN A 169 9.46 -7.24 -9.77
N SER A 170 10.04 -6.07 -9.49
CA SER A 170 9.36 -4.90 -8.95
C SER A 170 9.88 -3.66 -9.66
N THR A 171 9.01 -2.97 -10.41
CA THR A 171 9.41 -1.87 -11.28
C THR A 171 8.37 -0.77 -11.37
N VAL A 172 8.81 0.41 -11.81
CA VAL A 172 7.96 1.56 -12.08
C VAL A 172 7.63 1.56 -13.56
N VAL A 173 6.35 1.44 -13.90
CA VAL A 173 5.87 1.45 -15.29
C VAL A 173 5.05 2.71 -15.57
N ALA A 174 5.24 3.26 -16.77
CA ALA A 174 4.36 4.33 -17.25
C ALA A 174 3.03 3.70 -17.70
N SER A 175 1.91 4.19 -17.18
CA SER A 175 0.56 3.78 -17.55
C SER A 175 -0.21 5.00 -18.06
N GLY A 176 -0.04 5.31 -19.35
CA GLY A 176 -0.57 6.53 -19.96
C GLY A 176 0.06 7.79 -19.35
N SER A 177 -0.78 8.70 -18.83
CA SER A 177 -0.33 9.91 -18.10
C SER A 177 -0.02 9.66 -16.61
N SER A 178 -0.31 8.46 -16.11
CA SER A 178 -0.08 8.07 -14.71
C SER A 178 1.15 7.18 -14.59
N VAL A 179 1.76 7.16 -13.41
CA VAL A 179 2.81 6.21 -13.07
C VAL A 179 2.21 5.11 -12.21
N ALA A 180 2.48 3.85 -12.56
CA ALA A 180 2.10 2.70 -11.77
C ALA A 180 3.35 1.98 -11.28
N PHE A 181 3.24 1.37 -10.11
CA PHE A 181 4.19 0.39 -9.64
C PHE A 181 3.70 -1.00 -10.02
N GLN A 182 4.58 -1.81 -10.59
CA GLN A 182 4.28 -3.16 -11.04
C GLN A 182 5.10 -4.17 -10.26
N TRP A 183 4.43 -5.19 -9.75
CA TRP A 183 5.03 -6.40 -9.22
C TRP A 183 4.75 -7.56 -10.16
N VAL A 184 5.75 -8.41 -10.38
CA VAL A 184 5.62 -9.65 -11.15
C VAL A 184 5.81 -10.82 -10.21
N PHE A 185 4.81 -11.68 -10.13
CA PHE A 185 4.77 -12.85 -9.26
C PHE A 185 4.90 -14.14 -10.08
N PRO A 186 5.50 -15.19 -9.52
CA PRO A 186 5.43 -16.53 -10.10
C PRO A 186 3.99 -17.01 -10.28
N SER A 187 3.81 -18.01 -11.15
CA SER A 187 2.55 -18.75 -11.22
C SER A 187 2.21 -19.43 -9.89
N PHE A 188 0.92 -19.65 -9.67
CA PHE A 188 0.37 -20.30 -8.48
C PHE A 188 -0.84 -21.15 -8.85
N THR A 189 -1.21 -22.07 -7.97
CA THR A 189 -2.32 -23.01 -8.22
C THR A 189 -3.60 -22.59 -7.51
N THR A 190 -3.48 -22.06 -6.30
CA THR A 190 -4.59 -21.83 -5.39
C THR A 190 -4.72 -20.36 -5.05
N SER A 191 -3.66 -19.75 -4.52
CA SER A 191 -3.73 -18.41 -3.96
C SER A 191 -2.43 -17.64 -4.04
N LEU A 192 -2.56 -16.33 -4.14
CA LEU A 192 -1.51 -15.34 -3.95
C LEU A 192 -1.96 -14.36 -2.87
N HIS A 193 -1.06 -14.02 -1.95
CA HIS A 193 -1.24 -13.00 -0.92
C HIS A 193 -0.02 -12.07 -0.91
N TYR A 194 -0.25 -10.76 -1.03
CA TYR A 194 0.79 -9.74 -1.07
C TYR A 194 0.40 -8.46 -0.34
N ASP A 195 1.33 -7.85 0.41
CA ASP A 195 0.93 -6.92 1.47
C ASP A 195 1.85 -5.69 1.67
N PRO A 196 1.91 -4.74 0.71
CA PRO A 196 2.71 -3.52 0.82
C PRO A 196 2.20 -2.49 1.84
N VAL A 197 3.09 -1.56 2.18
CA VAL A 197 2.81 -0.42 3.05
C VAL A 197 3.17 0.87 2.33
N LEU A 198 2.26 1.83 2.31
CA LEU A 198 2.47 3.18 1.79
C LEU A 198 2.35 4.18 2.94
N GLY A 199 3.44 4.88 3.22
CA GLY A 199 3.52 5.81 4.33
C GLY A 199 4.14 7.15 3.94
N GLU A 200 4.12 8.06 4.89
CA GLU A 200 4.89 9.31 4.84
C GLU A 200 6.09 9.14 5.77
N ASP A 201 7.29 9.47 5.29
CA ASP A 201 8.47 9.71 6.12
C ASP A 201 8.19 10.99 6.92
N SER A 202 7.52 10.84 8.05
CA SER A 202 7.36 11.93 8.99
C SER A 202 8.74 12.27 9.57
N THR A 203 9.43 13.27 9.02
CA THR A 203 10.46 13.99 9.76
C THR A 203 9.78 14.87 10.82
N THR A 204 9.00 14.27 11.71
CA THR A 204 8.68 14.86 12.99
C THR A 204 9.67 14.30 13.98
N SER A 205 10.86 14.92 13.98
CA SER A 205 11.71 14.94 15.16
C SER A 205 10.92 15.62 16.27
N SER A 206 10.05 14.87 16.93
CA SER A 206 9.59 15.23 18.27
C SER A 206 10.75 14.94 19.20
N SER A 207 11.75 15.82 19.19
CA SER A 207 12.69 15.94 20.29
C SER A 207 11.82 16.22 21.52
N ALA A 208 11.56 15.19 22.31
CA ALA A 208 11.14 15.37 23.68
C ALA A 208 12.37 15.94 24.42
N ASP A 209 12.57 17.24 24.30
CA ASP A 209 13.48 17.99 25.15
C ASP A 209 12.94 17.88 26.58
N SER A 210 13.45 16.90 27.31
CA SER A 210 13.39 16.85 28.76
C SER A 210 14.32 17.94 29.29
N ALA A 211 13.88 19.18 29.29
CA ALA A 211 14.51 20.27 30.03
C ALA A 211 13.67 20.56 31.28
N GLY A 212 14.04 19.89 32.38
CA GLY A 212 13.55 20.20 33.70
C GLY A 212 14.03 21.59 34.16
N SER A 213 13.05 22.42 34.51
CA SER A 213 13.03 23.48 35.54
C SER A 213 14.25 24.38 35.77
N ALA A 214 14.08 25.69 35.57
CA ALA A 214 14.01 26.64 36.69
C ALA A 214 13.67 28.10 36.27
N SER A 215 12.53 28.58 36.76
CA SER A 215 12.29 29.89 37.40
C SER A 215 12.26 31.23 36.62
N THR A 216 11.15 31.95 36.87
CA THR A 216 11.04 33.40 37.15
C THR A 216 10.41 34.34 36.09
N ALA A 217 9.11 34.59 36.30
CA ALA A 217 8.36 35.85 36.29
C ALA A 217 8.34 36.85 35.09
N SER A 218 7.08 37.11 34.68
CA SER A 218 6.42 38.42 34.47
C SER A 218 6.28 39.03 33.06
N SER A 219 5.01 39.05 32.63
CA SER A 219 4.24 40.10 31.92
C SER A 219 4.78 40.72 30.61
N THR A 220 4.04 40.57 29.49
CA THR A 220 2.98 41.48 29.00
C THR A 220 2.53 41.08 27.58
N THR A 221 1.24 41.27 27.31
CA THR A 221 0.45 41.05 26.09
C THR A 221 1.01 41.60 24.77
N THR A 222 0.86 40.82 23.68
CA THR A 222 0.26 41.26 22.41
C THR A 222 -0.23 40.07 21.58
N THR A 223 -1.47 40.19 21.12
CA THR A 223 -2.19 39.36 20.15
C THR A 223 -1.53 39.34 18.78
N THR A 224 -1.35 38.15 18.19
CA THR A 224 -1.69 37.88 16.78
C THR A 224 -1.97 36.40 16.59
N THR A 225 -3.20 36.14 16.17
CA THR A 225 -3.77 34.89 15.70
C THR A 225 -2.95 34.33 14.54
N SER A 226 -2.54 33.07 14.67
CA SER A 226 -2.47 32.10 13.56
C SER A 226 -2.35 30.72 14.19
N THR A 227 -3.48 30.19 14.62
CA THR A 227 -3.63 28.73 14.80
C THR A 227 -3.49 28.12 13.41
N ALA A 228 -2.26 27.79 13.02
CA ALA A 228 -2.08 26.72 12.06
C ALA A 228 -2.53 25.46 12.80
N SER A 229 -3.82 25.12 12.66
CA SER A 229 -4.32 23.81 12.97
C SER A 229 -3.53 22.84 12.12
N VAL A 230 -2.48 22.28 12.71
CA VAL A 230 -1.83 21.08 12.20
C VAL A 230 -2.94 20.04 12.24
N MET A 231 -3.49 19.68 11.07
CA MET A 231 -4.40 18.56 10.96
C MET A 231 -3.57 17.31 11.26
N SER A 232 -3.44 17.00 12.55
CA SER A 232 -3.01 15.70 13.00
C SER A 232 -4.08 14.72 12.54
N PHE A 233 -3.73 13.83 11.61
CA PHE A 233 -4.62 12.78 11.08
C PHE A 233 -5.05 11.76 12.14
N SER A 234 -4.60 11.92 13.39
CA SER A 234 -4.98 11.14 14.58
C SER A 234 -6.48 11.12 14.87
N GLY A 235 -7.30 11.95 14.21
CA GLY A 235 -8.73 12.09 14.48
C GLY A 235 -9.70 11.52 13.43
N ILE A 236 -9.23 10.91 12.33
CA ILE A 236 -10.12 10.49 11.23
C ILE A 236 -9.95 9.00 10.87
N ALA A 237 -9.95 8.12 11.88
CA ALA A 237 -9.79 6.67 11.63
C ALA A 237 -10.99 6.02 10.91
N ALA A 238 -12.19 6.62 10.93
CA ALA A 238 -13.37 6.04 10.26
C ALA A 238 -13.80 6.78 8.98
N GLY A 239 -13.71 8.12 8.96
CA GLY A 239 -14.14 8.92 7.81
C GLY A 239 -13.18 8.90 6.61
N ALA A 240 -11.86 8.77 6.86
CA ALA A 240 -10.86 8.74 5.80
C ALA A 240 -10.85 7.41 5.04
N LEU A 241 -11.16 6.29 5.71
CA LEU A 241 -11.26 4.97 5.07
C LEU A 241 -12.42 4.90 4.07
N ALA A 242 -13.58 5.50 4.37
CA ALA A 242 -14.69 5.54 3.42
C ALA A 242 -14.35 6.37 2.17
N ALA A 243 -13.62 7.48 2.33
CA ALA A 243 -13.16 8.28 1.19
C ALA A 243 -12.07 7.59 0.37
N ILE A 244 -11.19 6.81 1.01
CA ILE A 244 -10.21 5.96 0.32
C ILE A 244 -10.93 4.82 -0.42
N ALA A 245 -11.85 4.11 0.24
CA ALA A 245 -12.62 2.99 -0.31
C ALA A 245 -13.42 3.38 -1.56
N PHE A 246 -14.21 4.46 -1.50
CA PHE A 246 -14.97 4.92 -2.67
C PHE A 246 -14.10 5.45 -3.82
N SER A 247 -12.81 5.71 -3.58
CA SER A 247 -11.86 6.16 -4.60
C SER A 247 -10.99 5.04 -5.17
N LEU A 248 -11.12 3.79 -4.72
CA LEU A 248 -10.26 2.68 -5.17
C LEU A 248 -10.51 2.24 -6.63
N PHE A 249 -11.55 2.76 -7.30
CA PHE A 249 -11.89 2.52 -8.72
C PHE A 249 -12.27 3.81 -9.43
#